data_AF-A0A948RQM8-F1
#
_entry.id   AF-A0A948RQM8-F1
#
_cell.length_a   1.000
_cell.length_b   1.000
_cell.length_c   1.000
_cell.angle_alpha   90.00
_cell.angle_beta   90.00
_cell.angle_gamma   90.00
#
_symmetry.space_group_name_H-M   'P 1'
#
loop_
_entity.id
_entity.type
_entity.pdbx_description
1 polymer ?
#
loop_
_entity_poly.entity_id
_entity_poly.type
_entity_poly.pdbx_seq_one_letter_code
_entity_poly.pdbx_strand_id
1 'polypeptide(L)'
;MSKTIAVDRTMTWTGARAACPESHSSIGVTTPASMWYLPEGSTNWGFECYLLIQNPFDCVAHCNVTYMTADAGVRVVLNAVEAFSRKTISMEEDIGRADASMKVESDVPVIPERAMYRDDRRMGHDSIGMTTPASRYCLAEGTTAWGFLTTF
;
A
#
# COMPACT_ATOMS: atom_id res chain seq x y z
N MET A 1 16.03 -29.23 -7.07
CA MET A 1 16.49 -27.87 -6.68
C MET A 1 15.39 -26.89 -7.05
N SER A 2 14.97 -26.00 -6.15
CA SER A 2 14.09 -24.88 -6.53
C SER A 2 14.90 -23.83 -7.28
N LYS A 3 14.29 -23.17 -8.26
CA LYS A 3 14.88 -21.99 -8.93
C LYS A 3 14.50 -20.76 -8.13
N THR A 4 15.45 -19.84 -7.94
CA THR A 4 15.15 -18.50 -7.42
C THR A 4 14.37 -17.73 -8.47
N ILE A 5 13.30 -17.06 -8.05
CA ILE A 5 12.48 -16.19 -8.89
C ILE A 5 12.41 -14.80 -8.25
N ALA A 6 12.29 -13.77 -9.08
CA ALA A 6 11.80 -12.46 -8.71
C ALA A 6 10.50 -12.24 -9.47
N VAL A 7 9.54 -11.56 -8.84
CA VAL A 7 8.21 -11.33 -9.42
C VAL A 7 7.80 -9.88 -9.20
N ASP A 8 7.11 -9.34 -10.18
CA ASP A 8 6.30 -8.14 -10.09
C ASP A 8 4.89 -8.43 -10.60
N ARG A 9 3.95 -7.56 -10.26
CA ARG A 9 2.62 -7.54 -10.87
C ARG A 9 2.40 -6.20 -11.54
N THR A 10 1.81 -6.20 -12.72
CA THR A 10 1.25 -5.01 -13.36
C THR A 10 -0.26 -5.14 -13.39
N MET A 11 -0.95 -4.08 -12.95
CA MET A 11 -2.39 -3.94 -13.09
C MET A 11 -2.71 -2.82 -14.06
N THR A 12 -3.65 -3.06 -14.97
CA THR A 12 -4.13 -2.07 -15.93
C THR A 12 -5.63 -1.89 -15.76
N TRP A 13 -6.11 -0.66 -15.87
CA TRP A 13 -7.53 -0.33 -15.83
C TRP A 13 -7.82 0.86 -16.76
N THR A 14 -9.09 1.14 -17.00
CA THR A 14 -9.52 2.37 -17.69
C THR A 14 -10.44 3.14 -16.76
N GLY A 15 -9.95 4.29 -16.27
CA GLY A 15 -10.73 5.17 -15.40
C GLY A 15 -11.97 5.73 -16.08
N ALA A 16 -12.92 6.23 -15.29
CA ALA A 16 -14.12 6.84 -15.86
C ALA A 16 -13.74 8.07 -16.69
N ARG A 17 -14.20 8.14 -17.94
CA ARG A 17 -13.88 9.24 -18.89
C ARG A 17 -12.39 9.35 -19.24
N ALA A 18 -11.58 8.33 -18.95
CA ALA A 18 -10.19 8.29 -19.38
C ALA A 18 -10.08 8.16 -20.90
N ALA A 19 -9.15 8.89 -21.52
CA ALA A 19 -8.87 8.77 -22.95
C ALA A 19 -8.08 7.50 -23.31
N CYS A 20 -7.39 6.91 -22.33
CA CYS A 20 -6.59 5.70 -22.46
C CYS A 20 -6.58 4.89 -21.14
N PRO A 21 -6.14 3.62 -21.18
CA PRO A 21 -5.87 2.85 -19.98
C PRO A 21 -4.69 3.41 -19.18
N GLU A 22 -4.72 3.17 -17.87
CA GLU A 22 -3.67 3.49 -16.91
C GLU A 22 -3.16 2.21 -16.26
N SER A 23 -1.98 2.27 -15.65
CA SER A 23 -1.42 1.13 -14.92
C SER A 23 -0.60 1.53 -13.72
N HIS A 24 -0.46 0.59 -12.79
CA HIS A 24 0.55 0.60 -11.76
C HIS A 24 1.16 -0.80 -11.63
N SER A 25 2.33 -0.88 -11.02
CA SER A 25 3.00 -2.14 -10.76
C SER A 25 3.69 -2.11 -9.41
N SER A 26 3.98 -3.30 -8.88
CA SER A 26 4.73 -3.46 -7.66
C SER A 26 5.43 -4.81 -7.62
N ILE A 27 6.58 -4.85 -6.95
CA ILE A 27 7.35 -6.09 -6.77
C ILE A 27 6.75 -6.96 -5.67
N GLY A 28 7.00 -8.25 -5.72
CA GLY A 28 6.68 -9.16 -4.62
C GLY A 28 7.62 -9.02 -3.43
N VAL A 29 7.22 -9.64 -2.32
CA VAL A 29 8.05 -9.81 -1.12
C VAL A 29 8.48 -11.27 -0.99
N THR A 30 9.64 -11.53 -0.39
CA THR A 30 10.18 -12.89 -0.26
C THR A 30 9.53 -13.68 0.88
N THR A 31 9.00 -12.99 1.89
CA THR A 31 8.34 -13.60 3.06
C THR A 31 7.27 -12.67 3.65
N PRO A 32 6.11 -13.20 4.10
CA PRO A 32 5.18 -12.45 4.95
C PRO A 32 5.83 -12.03 6.28
N ALA A 33 5.29 -11.00 6.92
CA ALA A 33 5.75 -10.55 8.24
C ALA A 33 4.59 -10.05 9.12
N SER A 34 4.80 -10.02 10.44
CA SER A 34 3.80 -9.56 11.42
C SER A 34 3.77 -8.04 11.59
N MET A 35 4.70 -7.30 10.97
CA MET A 35 4.79 -5.85 11.08
C MET A 35 5.24 -5.23 9.76
N TRP A 36 4.53 -4.19 9.32
CA TRP A 36 4.80 -3.47 8.09
C TRP A 36 4.57 -1.96 8.24
N TYR A 37 5.34 -1.18 7.51
CA TYR A 37 5.27 0.28 7.45
C TYR A 37 5.05 0.74 6.02
N LEU A 38 4.05 1.58 5.79
CA LEU A 38 3.71 2.18 4.51
C LEU A 38 3.68 3.71 4.70
N PRO A 39 4.76 4.43 4.35
CA PRO A 39 4.97 5.81 4.81
C PRO A 39 4.10 6.88 4.12
N GLU A 40 3.42 6.54 3.03
CA GLU A 40 2.59 7.48 2.26
C GLU A 40 1.14 6.97 2.19
N GLY A 41 0.19 7.89 1.98
CA GLY A 41 -1.22 7.62 1.80
C GLY A 41 -2.00 8.94 1.79
N SER A 42 -2.95 9.08 0.87
CA SER A 42 -3.79 10.28 0.78
C SER A 42 -5.20 9.93 0.31
N THR A 43 -6.19 10.50 0.99
CA THR A 43 -7.59 10.59 0.53
C THR A 43 -7.98 12.05 0.25
N ASN A 44 -6.98 12.93 0.11
CA ASN A 44 -7.11 14.32 -0.29
C ASN A 44 -6.73 14.51 -1.76
N TRP A 45 -6.89 15.73 -2.29
CA TRP A 45 -6.33 16.12 -3.60
C TRP A 45 -6.77 15.27 -4.80
N GLY A 46 -7.92 14.60 -4.69
CA GLY A 46 -8.49 13.71 -5.70
C GLY A 46 -8.00 12.26 -5.59
N PHE A 47 -7.27 11.89 -4.53
CA PHE A 47 -6.80 10.53 -4.28
C PHE A 47 -7.87 9.65 -3.62
N GLU A 48 -7.93 8.40 -4.06
CA GLU A 48 -8.51 7.25 -3.37
C GLU A 48 -7.33 6.40 -2.87
N CYS A 49 -7.28 6.06 -1.57
CA CYS A 49 -6.21 5.24 -1.01
C CYS A 49 -6.76 3.98 -0.33
N TYR A 50 -6.16 2.84 -0.69
CA TYR A 50 -6.55 1.52 -0.22
C TYR A 50 -5.36 0.78 0.38
N LEU A 51 -5.60 0.09 1.49
CA LEU A 51 -4.69 -0.91 2.04
C LEU A 51 -5.21 -2.30 1.67
N LEU A 52 -4.35 -3.11 1.07
CA LEU A 52 -4.65 -4.46 0.65
C LEU A 52 -3.82 -5.40 1.52
N ILE A 53 -4.43 -6.36 2.21
CA ILE A 53 -3.72 -7.30 3.08
C ILE A 53 -4.01 -8.72 2.60
N GLN A 54 -2.97 -9.41 2.14
CA GLN A 54 -3.01 -10.84 1.83
C GLN A 54 -2.65 -11.66 3.08
N ASN A 55 -3.52 -12.60 3.42
CA ASN A 55 -3.25 -13.67 4.38
C ASN A 55 -3.02 -14.98 3.61
N PRO A 56 -1.79 -15.50 3.53
CA PRO A 56 -1.49 -16.74 2.82
C PRO A 56 -1.66 -18.00 3.70
N PHE A 57 -2.12 -17.87 4.95
CA PHE A 57 -2.20 -18.96 5.93
C PHE A 57 -3.64 -19.45 6.15
N ASP A 58 -3.77 -20.60 6.80
CA ASP A 58 -5.03 -21.32 7.05
C ASP A 58 -5.78 -20.86 8.31
N CYS A 59 -5.35 -19.76 8.93
CA CYS A 59 -5.97 -19.16 10.10
C CYS A 59 -6.35 -17.70 9.83
N VAL A 60 -7.30 -17.15 10.59
CA VAL A 60 -7.68 -15.73 10.50
C VAL A 60 -6.53 -14.88 11.04
N ALA A 61 -6.16 -13.83 10.30
CA ALA A 61 -5.21 -12.82 10.76
C ALA A 61 -5.96 -11.62 11.35
N HIS A 62 -5.65 -11.26 12.59
CA HIS A 62 -6.14 -10.06 13.25
C HIS A 62 -5.11 -8.95 13.13
N CYS A 63 -5.39 -8.01 12.23
CA CYS A 63 -4.53 -6.91 11.88
C CYS A 63 -4.97 -5.62 12.59
N ASN A 64 -4.05 -4.97 13.29
CA ASN A 64 -4.17 -3.60 13.73
C ASN A 64 -3.56 -2.68 12.68
N VAL A 65 -4.39 -1.85 12.03
CA VAL A 65 -3.95 -0.82 11.10
C VAL A 65 -3.89 0.50 11.84
N THR A 66 -2.68 1.03 12.00
CA THR A 66 -2.42 2.32 12.65
C THR A 66 -2.18 3.38 11.58
N TYR A 67 -3.10 4.32 11.46
CA TYR A 67 -2.96 5.53 10.65
C TYR A 67 -2.31 6.63 11.47
N MET A 68 -1.32 7.30 10.89
CA MET A 68 -0.60 8.41 11.53
C MET A 68 -0.74 9.65 10.65
N THR A 69 -1.56 10.59 11.09
CA THR A 69 -1.84 11.84 10.38
C THR A 69 -1.04 12.99 11.01
N ALA A 70 -0.64 13.97 10.19
CA ALA A 70 0.06 15.15 10.70
C ALA A 70 -0.84 16.01 11.61
N ASP A 71 -2.12 16.13 11.26
CA ASP A 71 -3.02 17.11 11.87
C ASP A 71 -3.91 16.54 12.99
N ALA A 72 -4.22 15.24 12.95
CA ALA A 72 -5.18 14.60 13.87
C ALA A 72 -4.55 13.50 14.75
N GLY A 73 -3.24 13.25 14.61
CA GLY A 73 -2.53 12.24 15.38
C GLY A 73 -2.79 10.82 14.90
N VAL A 74 -2.81 9.87 15.84
CA VAL A 74 -2.80 8.42 15.58
C VAL A 74 -4.20 7.82 15.73
N ARG A 75 -4.62 7.01 14.75
CA ARG A 75 -5.87 6.24 14.77
C ARG A 75 -5.59 4.76 14.50
N VAL A 76 -6.10 3.88 15.34
CA VAL A 76 -5.99 2.42 15.16
C VAL A 76 -7.35 1.82 14.77
N VAL A 77 -7.36 1.00 13.72
CA VAL A 77 -8.54 0.25 13.22
C VAL A 77 -8.21 -1.24 13.18
N LEU A 78 -9.09 -2.06 13.75
CA LEU A 78 -8.93 -3.51 13.78
C LEU A 78 -9.56 -4.15 12.55
N ASN A 79 -8.87 -5.10 11.95
CA ASN A 79 -9.29 -5.80 10.75
C ASN A 79 -9.04 -7.31 10.90
N ALA A 80 -10.06 -8.13 10.66
CA ALA A 80 -9.87 -9.56 10.42
C ALA A 80 -9.67 -9.82 8.92
N VAL A 81 -8.69 -10.66 8.58
CA VAL A 81 -8.43 -11.16 7.23
C VAL A 81 -8.53 -12.68 7.28
N GLU A 82 -9.55 -13.24 6.62
CA GLU A 82 -9.84 -14.67 6.63
C GLU A 82 -8.69 -15.52 6.07
N ALA A 83 -8.69 -16.80 6.42
CA ALA A 83 -7.73 -17.77 5.91
C ALA A 83 -7.67 -17.79 4.37
N PHE A 84 -6.47 -17.88 3.81
CA PHE A 84 -6.19 -17.92 2.37
C PHE A 84 -6.88 -16.82 1.55
N SER A 85 -7.05 -15.64 2.13
CA SER A 85 -7.81 -14.55 1.54
C SER A 85 -7.03 -13.25 1.49
N ARG A 86 -7.56 -12.30 0.71
CA ARG A 86 -7.10 -10.91 0.70
C ARG A 86 -8.25 -10.01 1.10
N LYS A 87 -7.98 -9.02 1.93
CA LYS A 87 -8.90 -7.95 2.27
C LYS A 87 -8.45 -6.62 1.65
N THR A 88 -9.40 -5.84 1.15
CA THR A 88 -9.19 -4.46 0.70
C THR A 88 -9.86 -3.53 1.71
N ILE A 89 -9.13 -2.53 2.19
CA ILE A 89 -9.58 -1.59 3.22
C ILE A 89 -9.49 -0.18 2.64
N SER A 90 -10.58 0.58 2.72
CA SER A 90 -10.62 1.98 2.30
C SER A 90 -10.07 2.87 3.42
N MET A 91 -9.03 3.65 3.14
CA MET A 91 -8.50 4.61 4.10
C MET A 91 -9.54 5.70 4.42
N GLU A 92 -10.36 6.10 3.44
CA GLU A 92 -11.37 7.14 3.65
C GLU A 92 -12.50 6.65 4.57
N GLU A 93 -12.87 5.38 4.49
CA GLU A 93 -13.86 4.80 5.42
C GLU A 93 -13.32 4.73 6.86
N ASP A 94 -12.01 4.48 7.01
CA ASP A 94 -11.36 4.32 8.31
C ASP A 94 -11.08 5.67 9.01
N ILE A 95 -10.64 6.68 8.27
CA ILE A 95 -10.17 7.96 8.84
C ILE A 95 -10.68 9.23 8.14
N GLY A 96 -11.53 9.10 7.11
CA GLY A 96 -12.00 10.24 6.31
C GLY A 96 -10.93 10.80 5.37
N ARG A 97 -11.10 12.08 5.01
CA ARG A 97 -10.20 12.81 4.10
C ARG A 97 -8.95 13.28 4.84
N ALA A 98 -7.82 12.64 4.59
CA ALA A 98 -6.56 12.91 5.28
C ALA A 98 -5.34 12.43 4.46
N ASP A 99 -4.18 12.98 4.81
CA ASP A 99 -2.88 12.40 4.47
C ASP A 99 -2.37 11.61 5.68
N ALA A 100 -1.94 10.37 5.48
CA ALA A 100 -1.46 9.51 6.56
C ALA A 100 -0.47 8.45 6.08
N SER A 101 0.47 8.11 6.96
CA SER A 101 1.18 6.84 6.87
C SER A 101 0.40 5.73 7.58
N MET A 102 0.73 4.48 7.26
CA MET A 102 0.11 3.29 7.85
C MET A 102 1.16 2.38 8.46
N LYS A 103 0.88 1.83 9.64
CA LYS A 103 1.57 0.68 10.20
C LYS A 103 0.58 -0.47 10.34
N VAL A 104 0.94 -1.64 9.84
CA VAL A 104 0.14 -2.87 9.97
C VAL A 104 0.85 -3.80 10.94
N GLU A 105 0.17 -4.16 12.02
CA GLU A 105 0.60 -5.19 12.96
C GLU A 105 -0.39 -6.35 12.90
N SER A 106 0.08 -7.59 12.91
CA SER A 106 -0.77 -8.78 12.79
C SER A 106 -0.30 -9.89 13.72
N ASP A 107 -1.25 -10.66 14.26
CA ASP A 107 -0.99 -11.82 15.12
C ASP A 107 -0.36 -13.00 14.38
N VAL A 108 -0.62 -13.11 13.07
CA VAL A 108 0.09 -14.01 12.14
C VAL A 108 0.72 -13.22 10.99
N PRO A 109 1.79 -13.71 10.35
CA PRO A 109 2.44 -13.00 9.26
C PRO A 109 1.49 -12.73 8.08
N VAL A 110 1.50 -11.52 7.53
CA VAL A 110 0.68 -11.09 6.38
C VAL A 110 1.54 -10.35 5.36
N ILE A 111 0.96 -10.04 4.19
CA ILE A 111 1.59 -9.24 3.13
C ILE A 111 0.66 -8.06 2.81
N PRO A 112 0.96 -6.85 3.30
CA PRO A 112 0.25 -5.64 2.94
C PRO A 112 0.91 -4.88 1.78
N GLU A 113 0.07 -4.26 0.96
CA GLU A 113 0.44 -3.31 -0.09
C GLU A 113 -0.56 -2.15 -0.08
N ARG A 114 -0.15 -0.98 -0.55
CA ARG A 114 -1.00 0.20 -0.70
C ARG A 114 -1.23 0.47 -2.17
N ALA A 115 -2.49 0.62 -2.56
CA ALA A 115 -2.87 1.12 -3.87
C ALA A 115 -3.52 2.50 -3.74
N MET A 116 -3.09 3.44 -4.57
CA MET A 116 -3.70 4.76 -4.69
C MET A 116 -4.14 5.01 -6.13
N TYR A 117 -5.27 5.68 -6.28
CA TYR A 117 -5.79 6.14 -7.56
C TYR A 117 -6.11 7.61 -7.46
N ARG A 118 -6.07 8.34 -8.57
CA ARG A 118 -6.39 9.77 -8.56
C ARG A 118 -7.32 10.16 -9.71
N ASP A 119 -8.12 11.19 -9.48
CA ASP A 119 -8.88 11.93 -10.51
C ASP A 119 -9.76 11.01 -11.38
N ASP A 120 -10.72 10.31 -10.76
CA ASP A 120 -11.56 9.28 -11.40
C ASP A 120 -10.74 8.08 -11.95
N ARG A 121 -9.67 7.74 -11.23
CA ARG A 121 -8.72 6.66 -11.57
C ARG A 121 -8.07 6.85 -12.95
N ARG A 122 -7.73 8.09 -13.29
CA ARG A 122 -6.91 8.42 -14.47
C ARG A 122 -5.42 8.44 -14.15
N MET A 123 -5.05 8.11 -12.92
CA MET A 123 -3.69 7.86 -12.47
C MET A 123 -3.74 6.82 -11.35
N GLY A 124 -2.62 6.13 -11.12
CA GLY A 124 -2.49 5.25 -9.98
C GLY A 124 -1.04 5.00 -9.57
N HIS A 125 -0.87 4.60 -8.32
CA HIS A 125 0.41 4.24 -7.73
C HIS A 125 0.20 3.07 -6.78
N ASP A 126 1.18 2.18 -6.70
CA ASP A 126 1.15 1.04 -5.80
C ASP A 126 2.52 0.85 -5.15
N SER A 127 2.52 0.41 -3.88
CA SER A 127 3.76 0.14 -3.18
C SER A 127 3.56 -0.92 -2.10
N ILE A 128 4.51 -1.85 -2.02
CA ILE A 128 4.63 -2.74 -0.85
C ILE A 128 5.12 -1.95 0.37
N GLY A 129 4.77 -2.45 1.56
CA GLY A 129 5.35 -1.92 2.79
C GLY A 129 6.79 -2.39 3.02
N MET A 130 7.39 -1.89 4.10
CA MET A 130 8.67 -2.36 4.62
C MET A 130 8.49 -3.01 5.99
N THR A 131 9.25 -4.07 6.30
CA THR A 131 9.09 -4.87 7.53
C THR A 131 9.89 -4.36 8.73
N THR A 132 10.87 -3.48 8.51
CA THR A 132 11.72 -2.94 9.57
C THR A 132 11.98 -1.46 9.30
N PRO A 133 11.79 -0.55 10.26
CA PRO A 133 12.29 0.81 10.11
C PRO A 133 13.81 0.79 10.16
N ALA A 134 14.46 1.56 9.29
CA ALA A 134 15.92 1.63 9.21
C ALA A 134 16.37 3.08 9.09
N SER A 135 17.56 3.37 9.62
CA SER A 135 18.21 4.68 9.45
C SER A 135 18.81 4.85 8.05
N ARG A 136 18.76 3.82 7.20
CA ARG A 136 19.28 3.83 5.83
C ARG A 136 18.37 3.03 4.92
N TYR A 137 17.94 3.69 3.85
CA TYR A 137 17.28 3.08 2.70
C TYR A 137 17.95 3.60 1.43
N CYS A 138 17.98 2.77 0.39
CA CYS A 138 18.51 3.13 -0.91
C CYS A 138 17.39 3.00 -1.94
N LEU A 139 17.20 4.02 -2.76
CA LEU A 139 16.39 3.98 -3.98
C LEU A 139 17.35 4.09 -5.17
N ALA A 140 17.13 3.28 -6.20
CA ALA A 140 18.03 3.22 -7.35
C ALA A 140 17.86 4.41 -8.31
N GLU A 141 16.72 5.10 -8.25
CA GLU A 141 16.33 6.13 -9.22
C GLU A 141 15.63 7.32 -8.54
N GLY A 142 15.70 8.47 -9.22
CA GLY A 142 15.11 9.76 -8.84
C GLY A 142 15.63 10.85 -9.78
N THR A 143 14.77 11.73 -10.29
CA THR A 143 15.17 12.81 -11.20
C THR A 143 14.37 14.09 -11.00
N THR A 144 15.05 15.23 -11.11
CA THR A 144 14.43 16.57 -11.17
C THR A 144 14.60 17.23 -12.54
N ALA A 145 15.10 16.49 -13.53
CA ALA A 145 15.25 16.95 -14.90
C ALA A 145 13.96 16.73 -15.71
N TRP A 146 13.88 17.30 -16.93
CA TRP A 146 12.80 17.04 -17.91
C TRP A 146 11.37 17.32 -17.41
N GLY A 147 11.22 18.19 -16.42
CA GLY A 147 9.93 18.50 -15.81
C GLY A 147 9.45 17.51 -14.75
N PHE A 148 10.27 16.52 -14.39
CA PHE A 148 10.02 15.67 -13.23
C PHE A 148 10.41 16.39 -11.93
N LEU A 149 9.68 16.11 -10.86
CA LEU A 149 10.02 16.49 -9.49
C LEU A 149 10.03 15.21 -8.65
N THR A 150 11.17 14.89 -8.04
CA THR A 150 11.26 13.80 -7.07
C THR A 150 11.27 14.40 -5.67
N THR A 151 10.34 13.95 -4.83
CA THR A 151 10.29 14.24 -3.39
C THR A 151 10.30 12.93 -2.62
N PHE A 152 11.01 12.88 -1.50
CA PHE A 152 11.10 11.70 -0.62
C PHE A 152 10.39 11.95 0.69
#